data_AF-A0A9E5LFU5-F1
#
_entry.id   AF-A0A9E5LFU5-F1
#
_cell.length_a   1.000
_cell.length_b   1.000
_cell.length_c   1.000
_cell.angle_alpha   90.00
_cell.angle_beta   90.00
_cell.angle_gamma   90.00
#
_symmetry.space_group_name_H-M   'P 1'
#
loop_
_entity.id
_entity.type
_entity.pdbx_description
1 polymer ?
#
loop_
_entity_poly.entity_id
_entity_poly.type
_entity_poly.pdbx_seq_one_letter_code
_entity_poly.pdbx_strand_id
1 'polypeptide(L)'
;MTFISLLARNRLAIVGLFVISVVVIFSLLTPFLNLADPDITNTADRFVKPFSSEAILGTDHLGRDLLSRLFWGTRLSIAVGFAAALLSAIVGAVIGILAGFYGGNTDNILMRGVDMLMAFPYILLALAIVAALGPGLMNALIAVAVVNIPFFARNIRGVTVGIVHREFIDAARLSGMTDARIMITEVLPNVVPVIVIAMSTTVGWMILETAGLSFLGLGSQPPRADLGSMLGEARAALITNPHTSIIPGIMILIIVVAINLLGDGIRDTLDPRLKSGALTRPMPKTKVLASDKNKVERDPSLLQINGLNTEFQLKDRIYNAVRDVDLSIRKGECVGLIGESGSGKSVTALSITGLVASPPGVIAGGSVYFGEIDLVRAPYETLRKLRGNRISYIFQDPLATLHPLYTVGHQLVEAIRVHQSISLESAKSAALSLLKNVQIPNAEERLNAYPHELSGGMRQRVSIAMALVNDPELIIADEPTTALDVTVQSQILNLLDSLRRERGLAILFITHDFGVVSQLCDRVAVMYAGQIVEQGPTETILKSPSHPYTSRLMACVPKIGRGQGKLETIPGLPPSLDKIPRGCAFASRCAITVEACRSTEIKMTATTNNTQVRCIAGNFEKQDIMQ
;
A
#
# COMPACT_ATOMS: atom_id res chain seq x y z
N MET A 1 16.96 1.29 3.79
CA MET A 1 16.73 1.18 5.25
C MET A 1 17.16 -0.21 5.69
N THR A 2 18.12 -0.31 6.62
CA THR A 2 18.59 -1.59 7.13
C THR A 2 17.51 -2.24 8.00
N PHE A 3 17.43 -3.58 8.04
CA PHE A 3 16.46 -4.33 8.88
C PHE A 3 16.43 -3.82 10.33
N ILE A 4 17.62 -3.53 10.87
CA ILE A 4 17.83 -2.97 12.21
C ILE A 4 17.17 -1.59 12.37
N SER A 5 17.24 -0.72 11.37
CA SER A 5 16.61 0.61 11.42
C SER A 5 15.08 0.56 11.44
N LEU A 6 14.47 -0.47 10.85
CA LEU A 6 13.03 -0.69 10.90
C LEU A 6 12.62 -1.27 12.26
N LEU A 7 13.38 -2.24 12.78
CA LEU A 7 13.14 -2.84 14.09
C LEU A 7 13.24 -1.77 15.20
N ALA A 8 14.21 -0.87 15.07
CA ALA A 8 14.44 0.22 16.02
C ALA A 8 13.30 1.26 16.08
N ARG A 9 12.35 1.25 15.14
CA ARG A 9 11.15 2.10 15.24
C ARG A 9 10.18 1.59 16.31
N ASN A 10 10.17 0.29 16.57
CA ASN A 10 9.35 -0.33 17.61
C ASN A 10 10.16 -0.43 18.92
N ARG A 11 9.95 0.52 19.83
CA ARG A 11 10.67 0.58 21.11
C ARG A 11 10.48 -0.68 21.96
N LEU A 12 9.30 -1.29 21.91
CA LEU A 12 9.00 -2.51 22.67
C LEU A 12 9.78 -3.71 22.13
N ALA A 13 9.93 -3.80 20.81
CA ALA A 13 10.75 -4.84 20.19
C ALA A 13 12.23 -4.74 20.58
N ILE A 14 12.76 -3.52 20.74
CA ILE A 14 14.14 -3.30 21.23
C ILE A 14 14.28 -3.77 22.68
N VAL A 15 13.29 -3.48 23.54
CA VAL A 15 13.29 -3.96 24.93
C VAL A 15 13.25 -5.49 24.96
N GLY A 16 12.37 -6.12 24.18
CA GLY A 16 12.31 -7.57 24.03
C GLY A 16 13.64 -8.16 23.56
N LEU A 17 14.25 -7.56 22.52
CA LEU A 17 15.57 -7.97 22.01
C LEU A 17 16.66 -7.88 23.06
N PHE A 18 16.71 -6.79 23.83
CA PHE A 18 17.68 -6.60 24.89
C PHE A 18 17.53 -7.67 25.97
N VAL A 19 16.32 -7.87 26.48
CA VAL A 19 16.04 -8.85 27.54
C VAL A 19 16.39 -10.27 27.07
N ILE A 20 15.95 -10.69 25.88
CA ILE A 20 16.26 -12.04 25.40
C ILE A 20 17.76 -12.21 25.12
N SER A 21 18.45 -11.17 24.63
CA SER A 21 19.90 -11.21 24.41
C SER A 21 20.64 -11.42 25.73
N VAL A 22 20.24 -10.70 26.79
CA VAL A 22 20.81 -10.87 28.13
C VAL A 22 20.59 -12.29 28.63
N VAL A 23 19.37 -12.82 28.54
CA VAL A 23 19.05 -14.20 28.98
C VAL A 23 19.85 -15.25 28.20
N VAL A 24 19.95 -15.11 26.87
CA VAL A 24 20.70 -16.04 26.02
C VAL A 24 22.19 -15.95 26.30
N ILE A 25 22.76 -14.75 26.47
CA ILE A 25 24.17 -14.56 26.82
C ILE A 25 24.49 -15.24 28.15
N PHE A 26 23.71 -14.99 29.20
CA PHE A 26 23.91 -15.65 30.49
C PHE A 26 23.77 -17.17 30.38
N SER A 27 22.79 -17.66 29.61
CA SER A 27 22.56 -19.10 29.39
C SER A 27 23.68 -19.79 28.60
N LEU A 28 24.34 -19.08 27.69
CA LEU A 28 25.48 -19.59 26.91
C LEU A 28 26.79 -19.51 27.69
N LEU A 29 26.94 -18.50 28.55
CA LEU A 29 28.10 -18.34 29.41
C LEU A 29 28.08 -19.27 30.63
N THR A 30 26.92 -19.86 30.97
CA THR A 30 26.76 -20.76 32.13
C THR A 30 27.89 -21.78 32.31
N PRO A 31 28.38 -22.51 31.28
CA PRO A 31 29.47 -23.48 31.45
C PRO A 31 30.82 -22.86 31.85
N PHE A 32 30.98 -21.55 31.63
CA PHE A 32 32.18 -20.79 31.98
C PHE A 32 32.03 -20.00 33.28
N LEU A 33 30.80 -19.88 33.80
CA LEU A 33 30.57 -19.32 35.11
C LEU A 33 30.97 -20.36 36.16
N ASN A 34 31.71 -19.93 37.19
CA ASN A 34 32.11 -20.79 38.32
C ASN A 34 30.92 -21.05 39.26
N LEU A 35 29.83 -21.59 38.72
CA LEU A 35 28.62 -21.97 39.44
C LEU A 35 28.76 -23.40 39.95
N ALA A 36 28.05 -23.71 41.04
CA ALA A 36 27.92 -25.08 41.52
C ALA A 36 27.31 -25.98 40.43
N ASP A 37 27.67 -27.26 40.42
CA ASP A 37 27.04 -28.23 39.52
C ASP A 37 25.52 -28.28 39.82
N PRO A 38 24.65 -28.09 38.80
CA PRO A 38 23.19 -28.02 39.00
C PRO A 38 22.59 -29.33 39.55
N ASP A 39 23.29 -30.46 39.42
CA ASP A 39 22.78 -31.79 39.77
C ASP A 39 23.32 -32.30 41.13
N ILE A 40 24.31 -31.62 41.74
CA ILE A 40 24.87 -32.01 43.05
C ILE A 40 23.88 -31.75 44.17
N THR A 41 23.53 -32.80 44.91
CA THR A 41 22.60 -32.74 46.05
C THR A 41 23.34 -32.51 47.37
N ASN A 42 22.80 -31.64 48.21
CA ASN A 42 23.28 -31.38 49.57
C ASN A 42 22.10 -31.23 50.52
N THR A 43 21.62 -32.35 51.06
CA THR A 43 20.39 -32.38 51.86
C THR A 43 20.45 -31.61 53.18
N ALA A 44 21.66 -31.27 53.66
CA ALA A 44 21.84 -30.41 54.83
C ALA A 44 21.32 -28.99 54.57
N ASP A 45 21.52 -28.49 53.35
CA ASP A 45 21.21 -27.13 52.93
C ASP A 45 19.92 -27.08 52.12
N ARG A 46 18.88 -27.82 52.54
CA ARG A 46 17.57 -27.80 51.86
C ARG A 46 16.81 -26.51 52.14
N PHE A 47 16.17 -25.94 51.12
CA PHE A 47 15.32 -24.74 51.23
C PHE A 47 16.01 -23.53 51.87
N VAL A 48 17.31 -23.36 51.63
CA VAL A 48 18.04 -22.15 52.02
C VAL A 48 17.41 -20.96 51.33
N LYS A 49 17.13 -19.91 52.09
CA LYS A 49 16.46 -18.71 51.59
C LYS A 49 17.38 -17.95 50.61
N PRO A 50 16.80 -17.20 49.65
CA PRO A 50 17.56 -16.29 48.81
C PRO A 50 18.40 -15.30 49.63
N PHE A 51 19.51 -14.84 49.05
CA PHE A 51 20.48 -13.91 49.66
C PHE A 51 21.23 -14.45 50.89
N SER A 52 21.33 -15.78 51.01
CA SER A 52 22.22 -16.42 51.97
C SER A 52 23.69 -16.39 51.49
N SER A 53 24.64 -16.56 52.40
CA SER A 53 26.07 -16.63 52.07
C SER A 53 26.44 -17.85 51.21
N GLU A 54 25.60 -18.88 51.20
CA GLU A 54 25.83 -20.16 50.53
C GLU A 54 25.11 -20.25 49.17
N ALA A 55 23.95 -19.59 49.03
CA ALA A 55 23.16 -19.59 47.80
C ALA A 55 22.47 -18.24 47.54
N ILE A 56 22.79 -17.62 46.40
CA ILE A 56 22.29 -16.29 46.00
C ILE A 56 20.77 -16.32 45.79
N LEU A 57 20.26 -17.33 45.07
CA LEU A 57 18.84 -17.51 44.80
C LEU A 57 18.19 -18.55 45.72
N GLY A 58 18.93 -19.08 46.69
CA GLY A 58 18.50 -20.15 47.58
C GLY A 58 18.70 -21.54 47.00
N THR A 59 18.25 -22.56 47.72
CA THR A 59 18.38 -23.98 47.34
C THR A 59 17.03 -24.67 47.28
N ASP A 60 16.96 -25.78 46.53
CA ASP A 60 15.74 -26.57 46.42
C ASP A 60 15.56 -27.61 47.55
N HIS A 61 14.59 -28.50 47.38
CA HIS A 61 14.27 -29.57 48.33
C HIS A 61 15.38 -30.63 48.50
N LEU A 62 16.31 -30.73 47.54
CA LEU A 62 17.50 -31.60 47.60
C LEU A 62 18.77 -30.80 47.93
N GLY A 63 18.62 -29.51 48.26
CA GLY A 63 19.73 -28.59 48.53
C GLY A 63 20.59 -28.25 47.31
N ARG A 64 20.04 -28.39 46.10
CA ARG A 64 20.72 -27.95 44.87
C ARG A 64 20.60 -26.44 44.70
N ASP A 65 21.65 -25.78 44.24
CA ASP A 65 21.68 -24.33 44.03
C ASP A 65 20.68 -23.89 42.94
N LEU A 66 19.73 -23.03 43.31
CA LEU A 66 18.69 -22.57 42.38
C LEU A 66 19.24 -21.71 41.25
N LEU A 67 20.32 -20.95 41.48
CA LEU A 67 20.91 -20.09 40.45
C LEU A 67 21.53 -20.91 39.31
N SER A 68 22.32 -21.92 39.65
CA SER A 68 22.90 -22.85 38.68
C SER A 68 21.80 -23.59 37.92
N ARG A 69 20.83 -24.18 38.62
CA ARG A 69 19.70 -24.88 38.00
C ARG A 69 18.88 -23.97 37.09
N LEU A 70 18.68 -22.71 37.47
CA LEU A 70 17.94 -21.73 36.67
C LEU A 70 18.62 -21.47 35.33
N PHE A 71 19.93 -21.26 35.29
CA PHE A 71 20.64 -20.98 34.04
C PHE A 71 20.78 -22.21 33.14
N TRP A 72 21.10 -23.38 33.72
CA TRP A 72 21.13 -24.64 32.96
C TRP A 72 19.74 -25.02 32.43
N GLY A 73 18.71 -24.85 33.26
CA GLY A 73 17.32 -25.08 32.87
C GLY A 73 16.83 -24.10 31.81
N THR A 74 17.18 -22.81 31.91
CA THR A 74 16.82 -21.79 30.91
C THR A 74 17.40 -22.11 29.54
N ARG A 75 18.68 -22.50 29.48
CA ARG A 75 19.32 -22.94 28.25
C ARG A 75 18.56 -24.09 27.59
N LEU A 76 18.16 -25.09 28.38
CA LEU A 76 17.45 -26.26 27.90
C LEU A 76 16.04 -25.91 27.40
N SER A 77 15.26 -25.16 28.19
CA SER A 77 13.89 -24.77 27.84
C SER A 77 13.82 -23.92 26.58
N ILE A 78 14.75 -22.96 26.40
CA ILE A 78 14.83 -22.15 25.16
C ILE A 78 15.18 -23.05 23.97
N ALA A 79 16.19 -23.90 24.09
CA ALA A 79 16.62 -24.78 22.99
C ALA A 79 15.49 -25.71 22.53
N VAL A 80 14.76 -26.30 23.47
CA VAL A 80 13.66 -27.23 23.19
C VAL A 80 12.47 -26.51 22.55
N GLY A 81 12.09 -25.33 23.06
CA GLY A 81 11.01 -24.52 22.48
C GLY A 81 11.30 -24.07 21.05
N PHE A 82 12.52 -23.60 20.78
CA PHE A 82 12.95 -23.24 19.43
C PHE A 82 13.03 -24.44 18.48
N ALA A 83 13.54 -25.59 18.96
CA ALA A 83 13.61 -26.80 18.17
C ALA A 83 12.21 -27.34 17.80
N ALA A 84 11.26 -27.31 18.74
CA ALA A 84 9.86 -27.65 18.48
C ALA A 84 9.25 -26.68 17.44
N ALA A 85 9.48 -25.38 17.59
CA ALA A 85 8.99 -24.37 16.65
C ALA A 85 9.53 -24.56 15.24
N LEU A 86 10.83 -24.81 15.11
CA LEU A 86 11.47 -25.05 13.83
C LEU A 86 10.91 -26.31 13.17
N LEU A 87 10.76 -27.40 13.93
CA LEU A 87 10.20 -28.66 13.42
C LEU A 87 8.75 -28.49 12.95
N SER A 88 7.89 -27.85 13.75
CA SER A 88 6.51 -27.54 13.37
C SER A 88 6.44 -26.63 12.14
N ALA A 89 7.30 -25.61 12.09
CA ALA A 89 7.35 -24.66 10.98
C ALA A 89 7.75 -25.35 9.67
N ILE A 90 8.75 -26.23 9.69
CA ILE A 90 9.20 -26.98 8.50
C ILE A 90 8.08 -27.90 8.01
N VAL A 91 7.53 -28.75 8.88
CA VAL A 91 6.50 -29.71 8.48
C VAL A 91 5.22 -29.00 8.07
N GLY A 92 4.80 -27.99 8.83
CA GLY A 92 3.66 -27.15 8.51
C GLY A 92 3.83 -26.37 7.21
N ALA A 93 5.03 -25.86 6.92
CA ALA A 93 5.31 -25.18 5.64
C ALA A 93 5.17 -26.12 4.46
N VAL A 94 5.70 -27.34 4.56
CA VAL A 94 5.56 -28.35 3.51
C VAL A 94 4.07 -28.65 3.25
N ILE A 95 3.30 -28.93 4.31
CA ILE A 95 1.85 -29.20 4.18
C ILE A 95 1.11 -28.00 3.59
N GLY A 96 1.36 -26.79 4.11
CA GLY A 96 0.67 -25.58 3.70
C GLY A 96 0.98 -25.17 2.26
N ILE A 97 2.24 -25.29 1.83
CA ILE A 97 2.64 -25.00 0.45
C ILE A 97 2.04 -26.04 -0.50
N LEU A 98 2.12 -27.34 -0.19
CA LEU A 98 1.55 -28.39 -1.04
C LEU A 98 0.03 -28.24 -1.18
N ALA A 99 -0.67 -28.00 -0.07
CA ALA A 99 -2.11 -27.78 -0.07
C ALA A 99 -2.50 -26.54 -0.90
N GLY A 100 -1.83 -25.41 -0.67
CA GLY A 100 -2.13 -24.16 -1.37
C GLY A 100 -1.71 -24.14 -2.84
N PHE A 101 -0.64 -24.86 -3.21
CA PHE A 101 -0.12 -24.90 -4.58
C PHE A 101 -0.95 -25.78 -5.51
N TYR A 102 -1.28 -27.00 -5.06
CA TYR A 102 -2.06 -27.94 -5.88
C TYR A 102 -3.57 -27.67 -5.83
N GLY A 103 -4.08 -27.14 -4.71
CA GLY A 103 -5.51 -26.88 -4.55
C GLY A 103 -6.36 -28.16 -4.63
N GLY A 104 -7.67 -27.96 -4.84
CA GLY A 104 -8.61 -29.04 -5.15
C GLY A 104 -8.62 -30.17 -4.12
N ASN A 105 -8.43 -31.40 -4.60
CA ASN A 105 -8.52 -32.59 -3.74
C ASN A 105 -7.32 -32.74 -2.79
N THR A 106 -6.12 -32.35 -3.24
CA THR A 106 -4.91 -32.37 -2.40
C THR A 106 -5.05 -31.44 -1.21
N ASP A 107 -5.55 -30.22 -1.46
CA ASP A 107 -5.86 -29.25 -0.40
C ASP A 107 -6.88 -29.81 0.59
N ASN A 108 -7.99 -30.36 0.08
CA ASN A 108 -9.02 -30.96 0.92
C ASN A 108 -8.47 -32.09 1.81
N ILE A 109 -7.71 -33.04 1.26
CA ILE A 109 -7.19 -34.18 2.04
C ILE A 109 -6.23 -33.69 3.14
N LEU A 110 -5.25 -32.86 2.78
CA LEU A 110 -4.25 -32.35 3.73
C LEU A 110 -4.92 -31.50 4.82
N MET A 111 -5.82 -30.61 4.45
CA MET A 111 -6.49 -29.74 5.42
C MET A 111 -7.48 -30.49 6.30
N ARG A 112 -8.10 -31.58 5.82
CA ARG A 112 -8.93 -32.44 6.69
C ARG A 112 -8.11 -33.12 7.77
N GLY A 113 -6.90 -33.59 7.45
CA GLY A 113 -5.98 -34.13 8.46
C GLY A 113 -5.56 -33.07 9.49
N VAL A 114 -5.25 -31.86 9.02
CA VAL A 114 -4.92 -30.70 9.86
C VAL A 114 -6.10 -30.31 10.77
N ASP A 115 -7.31 -30.26 10.22
CA ASP A 115 -8.53 -29.93 10.98
C ASP A 115 -8.89 -31.02 11.99
N MET A 116 -8.63 -32.29 11.67
CA MET A 116 -8.80 -33.41 12.60
C MET A 116 -7.86 -33.31 13.80
N LEU A 117 -6.59 -32.94 13.60
CA LEU A 117 -5.66 -32.70 14.71
C LEU A 117 -6.13 -31.54 15.60
N MET A 118 -6.68 -30.48 15.01
CA MET A 118 -7.19 -29.32 15.75
C MET A 118 -8.53 -29.54 16.45
N ALA A 119 -9.25 -30.62 16.12
CA ALA A 119 -10.45 -30.98 16.83
C ALA A 119 -10.15 -31.42 18.28
N PHE A 120 -8.92 -31.86 18.56
CA PHE A 120 -8.46 -32.22 19.90
C PHE A 120 -7.91 -30.99 20.63
N PRO A 121 -8.20 -30.83 21.94
CA PRO A 121 -7.53 -29.82 22.75
C PRO A 121 -6.01 -30.05 22.77
N TYR A 122 -5.23 -29.01 22.45
CA TYR A 122 -3.79 -29.06 22.19
C TYR A 122 -3.00 -29.77 23.30
N ILE A 123 -3.25 -29.38 24.56
CA ILE A 123 -2.56 -29.95 25.71
C ILE A 123 -2.90 -31.42 25.94
N LEU A 124 -4.15 -31.82 25.70
CA LEU A 124 -4.58 -33.21 25.87
C LEU A 124 -3.95 -34.10 24.81
N LEU A 125 -3.87 -33.61 23.57
CA LEU A 125 -3.19 -34.32 22.49
C LEU A 125 -1.69 -34.44 22.77
N ALA A 126 -1.05 -33.37 23.26
CA ALA A 126 0.36 -33.42 23.66
C ALA A 126 0.59 -34.46 24.77
N LEU A 127 -0.25 -34.45 25.82
CA LEU A 127 -0.19 -35.43 26.92
C LEU A 127 -0.38 -36.86 26.42
N ALA A 128 -1.34 -37.10 25.54
CA ALA A 128 -1.58 -38.42 24.97
C ALA A 128 -0.39 -38.93 24.16
N ILE A 129 0.25 -38.06 23.36
CA ILE A 129 1.45 -38.40 22.60
C ILE A 129 2.60 -38.76 23.54
N VAL A 130 2.86 -37.96 24.58
CA VAL A 130 3.93 -38.27 25.54
C VAL A 130 3.61 -39.52 26.38
N ALA A 131 2.36 -39.72 26.77
CA ALA A 131 1.95 -40.93 27.48
C ALA A 131 2.18 -42.19 26.63
N ALA A 132 1.99 -42.11 25.31
CA ALA A 132 2.26 -43.21 24.39
C ALA A 132 3.76 -43.43 24.13
N LEU A 133 4.55 -42.36 24.00
CA LEU A 133 5.99 -42.44 23.71
C LEU A 133 6.86 -42.66 24.96
N GLY A 134 6.29 -42.43 26.14
CA GLY A 134 6.98 -42.41 27.43
C GLY A 134 7.52 -41.02 27.80
N PRO A 135 7.73 -40.77 29.10
CA PRO A 135 8.22 -39.48 29.59
C PRO A 135 9.67 -39.23 29.13
N GLY A 136 9.96 -38.00 28.74
CA GLY A 136 11.30 -37.63 28.29
C GLY A 136 11.31 -36.36 27.45
N LEU A 137 12.45 -35.67 27.46
CA LEU A 137 12.60 -34.38 26.80
C LEU A 137 12.34 -34.44 25.28
N MET A 138 12.87 -35.47 24.61
CA MET A 138 12.70 -35.63 23.16
C MET A 138 11.25 -35.93 22.79
N ASN A 139 10.58 -36.76 23.59
CA ASN A 139 9.18 -37.12 23.36
C ASN A 139 8.25 -35.93 23.62
N ALA A 140 8.53 -35.13 24.65
CA ALA A 140 7.80 -33.88 24.91
C ALA A 140 7.99 -32.86 23.79
N LEU A 141 9.21 -32.73 23.24
CA LEU A 141 9.49 -31.89 22.07
C LEU A 141 8.66 -32.34 20.87
N ILE A 142 8.68 -33.64 20.54
CA ILE A 142 7.91 -34.20 19.42
C ILE A 142 6.41 -33.95 19.61
N ALA A 143 5.89 -34.17 20.81
CA ALA A 143 4.48 -33.93 21.13
C ALA A 143 4.08 -32.48 20.89
N VAL A 144 4.84 -31.53 21.42
CA VAL A 144 4.60 -30.09 21.23
C VAL A 144 4.73 -29.70 19.77
N ALA A 145 5.72 -30.24 19.06
CA ALA A 145 5.90 -29.95 17.65
C ALA A 145 4.71 -30.42 16.81
N VAL A 146 4.26 -31.67 16.99
CA VAL A 146 3.14 -32.26 16.24
C VAL A 146 1.84 -31.50 16.44
N VAL A 147 1.53 -31.15 17.69
CA VAL A 147 0.31 -30.41 18.06
C VAL A 147 0.26 -29.03 17.40
N ASN A 148 1.42 -28.43 17.11
CA ASN A 148 1.50 -27.09 16.53
C ASN A 148 1.64 -27.05 14.99
N ILE A 149 1.91 -28.17 14.32
CA ILE A 149 1.96 -28.25 12.85
C ILE A 149 0.72 -27.61 12.18
N PRO A 150 -0.53 -27.84 12.66
CA PRO A 150 -1.73 -27.25 12.09
C PRO A 150 -1.71 -25.73 11.94
N PHE A 151 -1.17 -25.01 12.94
CA PHE A 151 -1.13 -23.55 12.93
C PHE A 151 -0.24 -23.02 11.81
N PHE A 152 0.93 -23.63 11.62
CA PHE A 152 1.82 -23.29 10.50
C PHE A 152 1.21 -23.67 9.16
N ALA A 153 0.68 -24.89 9.03
CA ALA A 153 0.06 -25.36 7.79
C ALA A 153 -1.06 -24.44 7.30
N ARG A 154 -1.96 -24.02 8.19
CA ARG A 154 -3.08 -23.14 7.82
C ARG A 154 -2.63 -21.73 7.42
N ASN A 155 -1.73 -21.11 8.18
CA ASN A 155 -1.24 -19.76 7.88
C ASN A 155 -0.48 -19.72 6.54
N ILE A 156 0.37 -20.71 6.31
CA ILE A 156 1.20 -20.81 5.10
C ILE A 156 0.33 -21.13 3.89
N ARG A 157 -0.66 -22.01 4.03
CA ARG A 157 -1.65 -22.28 2.98
C ARG A 157 -2.37 -21.01 2.54
N GLY A 158 -2.90 -20.24 3.49
CA GLY A 158 -3.69 -19.04 3.19
C GLY A 158 -2.92 -18.04 2.32
N VAL A 159 -1.63 -17.86 2.59
CA VAL A 159 -0.76 -16.99 1.79
C VAL A 159 -0.39 -17.64 0.46
N THR A 160 -0.10 -18.94 0.44
CA THR A 160 0.22 -19.69 -0.78
C THR A 160 -0.90 -19.59 -1.81
N VAL A 161 -2.16 -19.81 -1.42
CA VAL A 161 -3.33 -19.71 -2.32
C VAL A 161 -3.42 -18.32 -2.98
N GLY A 162 -3.11 -17.26 -2.24
CA GLY A 162 -3.11 -15.89 -2.76
C GLY A 162 -1.94 -15.53 -3.68
N ILE A 163 -0.87 -16.33 -3.69
CA ILE A 163 0.31 -16.13 -4.53
C ILE A 163 0.25 -16.98 -5.81
N VAL A 164 -0.27 -18.20 -5.73
CA VAL A 164 -0.28 -19.17 -6.85
C VAL A 164 -1.02 -18.66 -8.09
N HIS A 165 -1.96 -17.73 -7.93
CA HIS A 165 -2.74 -17.12 -9.00
C HIS A 165 -2.17 -15.77 -9.49
N ARG A 166 -0.89 -15.49 -9.22
CA ARG A 166 -0.21 -14.26 -9.65
C ARG A 166 0.49 -14.47 -11.00
N GLU A 167 0.52 -13.42 -11.81
CA GLU A 167 1.07 -13.43 -13.18
C GLU A 167 2.52 -13.96 -13.27
N PHE A 168 3.36 -13.75 -12.23
CA PHE A 168 4.73 -14.25 -12.23
C PHE A 168 4.83 -15.78 -12.07
N ILE A 169 3.87 -16.40 -11.39
CA ILE A 169 3.76 -17.87 -11.27
C ILE A 169 3.30 -18.46 -12.60
N ASP A 170 2.34 -17.82 -13.27
CA ASP A 170 1.90 -18.24 -14.61
C ASP A 170 3.03 -18.11 -15.63
N ALA A 171 3.83 -17.04 -15.56
CA ALA A 171 5.03 -16.89 -16.37
C ALA A 171 6.06 -18.02 -16.11
N ALA A 172 6.28 -18.40 -14.84
CA ALA A 172 7.16 -19.51 -14.49
C ALA A 172 6.67 -20.85 -15.06
N ARG A 173 5.36 -21.14 -14.99
CA ARG A 173 4.75 -22.33 -15.61
C ARG A 173 4.93 -22.33 -17.13
N LEU A 174 4.65 -21.20 -17.79
CA LEU A 174 4.80 -21.06 -19.25
C LEU A 174 6.25 -21.15 -19.72
N SER A 175 7.22 -20.81 -18.86
CA SER A 175 8.65 -20.98 -19.13
C SER A 175 9.15 -22.43 -19.03
N GLY A 176 8.27 -23.38 -18.66
CA GLY A 176 8.60 -24.81 -18.57
C GLY A 176 9.23 -25.23 -17.24
N MET A 177 9.11 -24.42 -16.17
CA MET A 177 9.58 -24.82 -14.84
C MET A 177 8.70 -25.93 -14.26
N THR A 178 9.31 -26.90 -13.58
CA THR A 178 8.58 -27.95 -12.86
C THR A 178 7.93 -27.40 -11.60
N ASP A 179 6.80 -27.99 -11.18
CA ASP A 179 6.06 -27.59 -9.97
C ASP A 179 6.96 -27.51 -8.73
N ALA A 180 7.83 -28.51 -8.54
CA ALA A 180 8.79 -28.52 -7.43
C ALA A 180 9.75 -27.34 -7.47
N ARG A 181 10.22 -26.98 -8.67
CA ARG A 181 11.11 -25.83 -8.85
C ARG A 181 10.36 -24.52 -8.57
N ILE A 182 9.13 -24.38 -9.06
CA ILE A 182 8.28 -23.20 -8.80
C ILE A 182 8.00 -23.06 -7.30
N MET A 183 7.69 -24.16 -6.61
CA MET A 183 7.47 -24.13 -5.16
C MET A 183 8.71 -23.66 -4.39
N ILE A 184 9.90 -24.09 -4.78
CA ILE A 184 11.16 -23.74 -4.08
C ILE A 184 11.66 -22.34 -4.46
N THR A 185 11.58 -21.94 -5.73
CA THR A 185 12.18 -20.67 -6.20
C THR A 185 11.21 -19.51 -6.19
N GLU A 186 9.92 -19.74 -6.44
CA GLU A 186 8.93 -18.66 -6.57
C GLU A 186 8.02 -18.59 -5.33
N VAL A 187 7.51 -19.71 -4.83
CA VAL A 187 6.54 -19.70 -3.73
C VAL A 187 7.23 -19.54 -2.39
N LEU A 188 8.20 -20.41 -2.06
CA LEU A 188 8.84 -20.46 -0.76
C LEU A 188 9.45 -19.10 -0.35
N PRO A 189 10.22 -18.38 -1.19
CA PRO A 189 10.78 -17.08 -0.79
C PRO A 189 9.73 -16.02 -0.47
N ASN A 190 8.55 -16.09 -1.09
CA ASN A 190 7.44 -15.18 -0.81
C ASN A 190 6.66 -15.58 0.46
N VAL A 191 6.74 -16.84 0.88
CA VAL A 191 6.08 -17.34 2.09
C VAL A 191 7.00 -17.32 3.32
N VAL A 192 8.33 -17.37 3.14
CA VAL A 192 9.34 -17.31 4.23
C VAL A 192 9.09 -16.19 5.24
N PRO A 193 8.75 -14.93 4.86
CA PRO A 193 8.43 -13.89 5.83
C PRO A 193 7.30 -14.30 6.79
N VAL A 194 6.26 -14.97 6.28
CA VAL A 194 5.12 -15.44 7.08
C VAL A 194 5.53 -16.58 8.01
N ILE A 195 6.41 -17.48 7.56
CA ILE A 195 6.98 -18.55 8.39
C ILE A 195 7.75 -17.94 9.56
N VAL A 196 8.62 -16.97 9.29
CA VAL A 196 9.43 -16.28 10.31
C VAL A 196 8.53 -15.54 11.30
N ILE A 197 7.50 -14.84 10.81
CA ILE A 197 6.52 -14.14 11.65
C ILE A 197 5.79 -15.13 12.56
N ALA A 198 5.19 -16.18 11.98
CA ALA A 198 4.46 -17.19 12.74
C ALA A 198 5.36 -17.80 13.82
N MET A 199 6.57 -18.25 13.44
CA MET A 199 7.54 -18.84 14.36
C MET A 199 7.90 -17.88 15.49
N SER A 200 8.17 -16.60 15.18
CA SER A 200 8.52 -15.60 16.20
C SER A 200 7.41 -15.36 17.23
N THR A 201 6.14 -15.52 16.83
CA THR A 201 4.98 -15.35 17.73
C THR A 201 4.58 -16.63 18.46
N THR A 202 4.97 -17.81 17.97
CA THR A 202 4.58 -19.10 18.56
C THR A 202 5.64 -19.75 19.44
N VAL A 203 6.92 -19.40 19.28
CA VAL A 203 8.00 -19.96 20.12
C VAL A 203 7.74 -19.77 21.61
N GLY A 204 7.22 -18.60 22.02
CA GLY A 204 6.85 -18.33 23.42
C GLY A 204 5.80 -19.31 23.96
N TRP A 205 4.78 -19.62 23.16
CA TRP A 205 3.75 -20.61 23.51
C TRP A 205 4.34 -22.02 23.63
N MET A 206 5.24 -22.41 22.73
CA MET A 206 5.88 -23.72 22.76
C MET A 206 6.82 -23.89 23.96
N ILE A 207 7.51 -22.83 24.39
CA ILE A 207 8.28 -22.84 25.64
C ILE A 207 7.34 -23.07 26.84
N LEU A 208 6.17 -22.43 26.86
CA LEU A 208 5.19 -22.62 27.92
C LEU A 208 4.58 -24.04 27.92
N GLU A 209 4.30 -24.59 26.75
CA GLU A 209 3.78 -25.96 26.60
C GLU A 209 4.79 -27.01 27.05
N THR A 210 6.05 -26.89 26.63
CA THR A 210 7.14 -27.79 27.05
C THR A 210 7.42 -27.70 28.54
N ALA A 211 7.39 -26.49 29.11
CA ALA A 211 7.48 -26.30 30.56
C ALA A 211 6.27 -26.91 31.29
N GLY A 212 5.06 -26.79 30.73
CA GLY A 212 3.84 -27.39 31.28
C GLY A 212 3.87 -28.92 31.29
N LEU A 213 4.35 -29.55 30.23
CA LEU A 213 4.55 -31.01 30.19
C LEU A 213 5.61 -31.47 31.18
N SER A 214 6.71 -30.71 31.32
CA SER A 214 7.77 -31.01 32.29
C SER A 214 7.31 -30.83 33.73
N PHE A 215 6.47 -29.83 34.00
CA PHE A 215 5.80 -29.63 35.29
C PHE A 215 4.93 -30.83 35.69
N LEU A 216 4.31 -31.50 34.71
CA LEU A 216 3.51 -32.71 34.91
C LEU A 216 4.36 -34.00 35.01
N GLY A 217 5.70 -33.90 34.97
CA GLY A 217 6.61 -35.05 35.05
C GLY A 217 6.81 -35.80 33.73
N LEU A 218 6.28 -35.28 32.63
CA LEU A 218 6.33 -35.93 31.31
C LEU A 218 7.49 -35.44 30.43
N GLY A 219 8.18 -34.39 30.85
CA GLY A 219 9.32 -33.79 30.14
C GLY A 219 10.68 -34.28 30.66
N SER A 220 11.55 -33.33 31.02
CA SER A 220 12.89 -33.65 31.54
C SER A 220 12.80 -34.54 32.78
N GLN A 221 13.67 -35.55 32.87
CA GLN A 221 13.73 -36.47 34.00
C GLN A 221 14.88 -36.08 34.94
N PRO A 222 14.70 -36.21 36.27
CA PRO A 222 15.77 -35.98 37.24
C PRO A 222 17.03 -36.82 36.92
N PRO A 223 18.25 -36.28 37.13
CA PRO A 223 18.55 -35.04 37.85
C PRO A 223 18.45 -33.75 37.01
N ARG A 224 18.37 -33.85 35.68
CA ARG A 224 18.52 -32.74 34.74
C ARG A 224 17.51 -31.61 34.98
N ALA A 225 18.02 -30.41 35.20
CA ALA A 225 17.21 -29.20 35.35
C ALA A 225 16.58 -28.73 34.02
N ASP A 226 15.27 -28.49 34.02
CA ASP A 226 14.54 -27.63 33.09
C ASP A 226 13.57 -26.73 33.89
N LEU A 227 13.19 -25.57 33.35
CA LEU A 227 12.34 -24.63 34.08
C LEU A 227 10.99 -25.23 34.52
N GLY A 228 10.41 -26.13 33.71
CA GLY A 228 9.15 -26.81 34.03
C GLY A 228 9.28 -27.88 35.12
N SER A 229 10.29 -28.74 35.04
CA SER A 229 10.59 -29.75 36.08
C SER A 229 10.97 -29.10 37.40
N MET A 230 11.69 -27.97 37.40
CA MET A 230 11.96 -27.18 38.61
C MET A 230 10.65 -26.69 39.27
N LEU A 231 9.68 -26.22 38.48
CA LEU A 231 8.35 -25.87 38.99
C LEU A 231 7.59 -27.08 39.53
N GLY A 232 7.69 -28.23 38.85
CA GLY A 232 7.02 -29.47 39.24
C GLY A 232 7.53 -29.99 40.59
N GLU A 233 8.86 -30.00 40.76
CA GLU A 233 9.53 -30.37 42.01
C GLU A 233 9.19 -29.40 43.16
N ALA A 234 9.05 -28.10 42.88
CA ALA A 234 8.70 -27.09 43.86
C ALA A 234 7.22 -27.14 44.31
N ARG A 235 6.35 -27.88 43.62
CA ARG A 235 4.89 -27.91 43.88
C ARG A 235 4.55 -28.28 45.32
N ALA A 236 5.26 -29.26 45.89
CA ALA A 236 5.01 -29.73 47.26
C ALA A 236 5.40 -28.69 48.34
N ALA A 237 6.31 -27.77 48.02
CA ALA A 237 6.83 -26.76 48.94
C ALA A 237 6.35 -25.34 48.61
N LEU A 238 5.38 -25.18 47.70
CA LEU A 238 4.97 -23.88 47.17
C LEU A 238 4.46 -22.91 48.27
N ILE A 239 3.78 -23.44 49.28
CA ILE A 239 3.24 -22.63 50.40
C ILE A 239 4.34 -22.30 51.41
N THR A 240 5.22 -23.26 51.72
CA THR A 240 6.20 -23.15 52.80
C THR A 240 7.50 -22.48 52.36
N ASN A 241 7.92 -22.72 51.12
CA ASN A 241 9.14 -22.22 50.52
C ASN A 241 8.86 -21.68 49.10
N PRO A 242 8.14 -20.55 48.98
CA PRO A 242 7.64 -20.07 47.69
C PRO A 242 8.75 -19.70 46.70
N HIS A 243 9.94 -19.36 47.18
CA HIS A 243 11.08 -18.99 46.33
C HIS A 243 11.46 -20.07 45.33
N THR A 244 11.34 -21.36 45.69
CA THR A 244 11.69 -22.49 44.79
C THR A 244 10.78 -22.58 43.56
N SER A 245 9.55 -22.02 43.63
CA SER A 245 8.61 -21.96 42.50
C SER A 245 8.60 -20.59 41.81
N ILE A 246 8.67 -19.50 42.58
CA ILE A 246 8.60 -18.13 42.05
C ILE A 246 9.78 -17.84 41.10
N ILE A 247 10.99 -18.29 41.45
CA ILE A 247 12.20 -18.01 40.66
C ILE A 247 12.12 -18.59 39.23
N PRO A 248 11.90 -19.91 39.02
CA PRO A 248 11.75 -20.45 37.68
C PRO A 248 10.50 -19.93 36.96
N GLY A 249 9.41 -19.63 37.68
CA GLY A 249 8.20 -19.06 37.11
C GLY A 249 8.40 -17.64 36.53
N ILE A 250 9.10 -16.77 37.26
CA ILE A 250 9.47 -15.43 36.78
C ILE A 250 10.37 -15.53 35.56
N MET A 251 11.32 -16.47 35.54
CA MET A 251 12.20 -16.65 34.38
C MET A 251 11.41 -17.07 33.12
N ILE A 252 10.46 -18.01 33.24
CA ILE A 252 9.57 -18.37 32.12
C ILE A 252 8.79 -17.13 31.64
N LEU A 253 8.21 -16.36 32.56
CA LEU A 253 7.47 -15.14 32.22
C LEU A 253 8.34 -14.13 31.45
N ILE A 254 9.56 -13.86 31.94
CA ILE A 254 10.51 -12.94 31.30
C ILE A 254 10.84 -13.41 29.88
N ILE A 255 11.15 -14.69 29.70
CA ILE A 255 11.51 -15.27 28.39
C ILE A 255 10.34 -15.14 27.41
N VAL A 256 9.14 -15.58 27.81
CA VAL A 256 7.97 -15.60 26.94
C VAL A 256 7.57 -14.18 26.54
N VAL A 257 7.55 -13.23 27.49
CA VAL A 257 7.25 -11.83 27.20
C VAL A 257 8.30 -11.23 26.26
N ALA A 258 9.59 -11.46 26.52
CA ALA A 258 10.66 -10.93 25.68
C ALA A 258 10.61 -11.45 24.24
N ILE A 259 10.36 -12.75 24.06
CA ILE A 259 10.23 -13.39 22.74
C ILE A 259 9.00 -12.85 22.00
N ASN A 260 7.85 -12.72 22.67
CA ASN A 260 6.63 -12.21 22.03
C ASN A 260 6.80 -10.75 21.58
N LEU A 261 7.37 -9.89 22.44
CA LEU A 261 7.65 -8.49 22.08
C LEU A 261 8.63 -8.37 20.91
N LEU A 262 9.64 -9.24 20.87
CA LEU A 262 10.57 -9.30 19.73
C LEU A 262 9.86 -9.80 18.46
N GLY A 263 8.99 -10.80 18.57
CA GLY A 263 8.22 -11.36 17.46
C GLY A 263 7.30 -10.33 16.81
N ASP A 264 6.62 -9.50 17.61
CA ASP A 264 5.81 -8.39 17.08
C ASP A 264 6.66 -7.38 16.30
N GLY A 265 7.87 -7.07 16.78
CA GLY A 265 8.82 -6.24 16.03
C GLY A 265 9.26 -6.86 14.70
N ILE A 266 9.58 -8.16 14.71
CA ILE A 266 9.95 -8.90 13.49
C ILE A 266 8.79 -8.86 12.49
N ARG A 267 7.54 -9.05 12.95
CA ARG A 267 6.33 -8.91 12.14
C ARG A 267 6.22 -7.55 11.47
N ASP A 268 6.38 -6.47 12.22
CA ASP A 268 6.34 -5.12 11.66
C ASP A 268 7.43 -4.92 10.59
N THR A 269 8.65 -5.39 10.84
CA THR A 269 9.76 -5.21 9.87
C THR A 269 9.61 -6.00 8.58
N LEU A 270 8.92 -7.14 8.65
CA LEU A 270 8.71 -8.03 7.51
C LEU A 270 7.42 -7.72 6.75
N ASP A 271 6.55 -6.85 7.27
CA ASP A 271 5.34 -6.41 6.56
C ASP A 271 5.73 -5.62 5.27
N PRO A 272 5.36 -6.12 4.08
CA PRO A 272 5.68 -5.46 2.81
C PRO A 272 5.03 -4.07 2.66
N ARG A 273 3.92 -3.80 3.35
CA ARG A 273 3.25 -2.48 3.34
C ARG A 273 4.08 -1.41 4.04
N LEU A 274 4.86 -1.79 5.06
CA LEU A 274 5.79 -0.91 5.76
C LEU A 274 7.03 -0.59 4.92
N LYS A 275 7.53 -1.58 4.16
CA LYS A 275 8.71 -1.43 3.27
C LYS A 275 8.47 -0.51 2.06
N SER A 276 7.25 -0.41 1.55
CA SER A 276 6.92 0.46 0.40
C SER A 276 6.79 1.94 0.76
N GLY A 277 6.93 2.32 2.04
CA GLY A 277 6.79 3.71 2.49
C GLY A 277 5.33 4.18 2.56
N ALA A 278 4.37 3.27 2.39
CA ALA A 278 2.93 3.55 2.41
C ALA A 278 2.41 4.12 3.75
N LEU A 279 3.23 4.10 4.80
CA LEU A 279 2.91 4.66 6.11
C LEU A 279 3.52 6.03 6.40
N THR A 280 4.13 6.68 5.40
CA THR A 280 4.40 8.12 5.51
C THR A 280 3.07 8.84 5.31
N ARG A 281 2.50 9.43 6.37
CA ARG A 281 1.26 10.20 6.24
C ARG A 281 1.44 11.25 5.13
N PRO A 282 0.67 11.20 4.03
CA PRO A 282 0.82 12.18 2.98
C PRO A 282 0.53 13.57 3.54
N MET A 283 1.34 14.55 3.14
CA MET A 283 1.17 15.94 3.53
C MET A 283 -0.16 16.47 2.97
N PRO A 284 -0.84 17.40 3.68
CA PRO A 284 -2.12 17.96 3.24
C PRO A 284 -2.00 18.87 2.00
N LYS A 285 -0.77 19.23 1.64
CA LYS A 285 -0.39 19.94 0.42
C LYS A 285 0.84 19.25 -0.18
N THR A 286 0.91 19.15 -1.49
CA THR A 286 2.12 18.73 -2.21
C THR A 286 3.33 19.57 -1.79
N LYS A 287 4.45 18.91 -1.48
CA LYS A 287 5.71 19.58 -1.20
C LYS A 287 6.18 20.35 -2.44
N VAL A 288 6.74 21.52 -2.23
CA VAL A 288 7.32 22.36 -3.29
C VAL A 288 8.81 22.51 -2.99
N LEU A 289 9.68 22.20 -3.96
CA LEU A 289 11.10 22.55 -3.87
C LEU A 289 11.23 24.06 -4.01
N ALA A 290 12.20 24.67 -3.32
CA ALA A 290 12.44 26.10 -3.44
C ALA A 290 12.65 26.46 -4.92
N SER A 291 11.65 27.11 -5.52
CA SER A 291 11.59 27.45 -6.94
C SER A 291 11.83 28.96 -7.11
N ASP A 292 12.65 29.31 -8.09
CA ASP A 292 13.07 30.69 -8.42
C ASP A 292 11.88 31.65 -8.55
N LYS A 293 12.05 32.88 -8.03
CA LYS A 293 11.05 33.95 -8.04
C LYS A 293 10.96 34.65 -9.40
N ASN A 294 10.89 33.93 -10.51
CA ASN A 294 10.62 34.58 -11.79
C ASN A 294 9.17 35.08 -11.78
N LYS A 295 8.99 36.40 -11.75
CA LYS A 295 7.70 37.05 -11.99
C LYS A 295 7.32 36.78 -13.43
N VAL A 296 6.34 35.90 -13.66
CA VAL A 296 5.77 35.71 -14.99
C VAL A 296 4.80 36.84 -15.29
N GLU A 297 4.80 37.31 -16.53
CA GLU A 297 3.85 38.31 -17.03
C GLU A 297 2.43 37.73 -16.97
N ARG A 298 1.52 38.49 -16.36
CA ARG A 298 0.15 38.04 -16.07
C ARG A 298 -0.74 38.24 -17.29
N ASP A 299 -1.48 37.21 -17.65
CA ASP A 299 -2.55 37.25 -18.66
C ASP A 299 -3.91 37.44 -17.94
N PRO A 300 -4.92 38.14 -18.52
CA PRO A 300 -6.30 38.18 -18.03
C PRO A 300 -7.04 36.83 -17.90
N SER A 301 -6.38 35.69 -18.11
CA SER A 301 -6.92 34.35 -17.86
C SER A 301 -7.31 34.08 -16.38
N LEU A 302 -8.31 33.20 -16.16
CA LEU A 302 -8.74 32.79 -14.82
C LEU A 302 -7.70 31.87 -14.16
N LEU A 303 -7.15 30.94 -14.94
CA LEU A 303 -6.08 30.04 -14.53
C LEU A 303 -4.90 30.18 -15.51
N GLN A 304 -3.70 30.37 -14.98
CA GLN A 304 -2.45 30.43 -15.75
C GLN A 304 -1.41 29.50 -15.13
N ILE A 305 -0.94 28.53 -15.88
CA ILE A 305 0.14 27.60 -15.54
C ILE A 305 1.36 28.03 -16.34
N ASN A 306 2.49 28.24 -15.67
CA ASN A 306 3.73 28.65 -16.31
C ASN A 306 4.89 27.75 -15.86
N GLY A 307 5.52 27.05 -16.80
CA GLY A 307 6.70 26.21 -16.60
C GLY A 307 6.54 25.18 -15.49
N LEU A 308 5.36 24.58 -15.34
CA LEU A 308 5.07 23.67 -14.23
C LEU A 308 5.88 22.38 -14.33
N ASN A 309 6.64 22.07 -13.27
CA ASN A 309 7.43 20.86 -13.15
C ASN A 309 7.02 20.06 -11.90
N THR A 310 6.60 18.81 -12.08
CA THR A 310 6.22 17.90 -11.00
C THR A 310 6.94 16.57 -11.14
N GLU A 311 7.59 16.14 -10.06
CA GLU A 311 8.47 14.99 -10.00
C GLU A 311 8.04 14.02 -8.89
N PHE A 312 8.31 12.73 -9.07
CA PHE A 312 8.21 11.74 -8.00
C PHE A 312 9.60 11.24 -7.62
N GLN A 313 9.97 11.42 -6.36
CA GLN A 313 11.29 11.04 -5.82
C GLN A 313 11.18 9.70 -5.08
N LEU A 314 11.57 8.61 -5.74
CA LEU A 314 11.56 7.25 -5.16
C LEU A 314 13.00 6.75 -4.99
N LYS A 315 13.46 6.65 -3.73
CA LYS A 315 14.85 6.27 -3.40
C LYS A 315 15.84 7.18 -4.14
N ASP A 316 16.65 6.61 -5.03
CA ASP A 316 17.67 7.31 -5.82
C ASP A 316 17.20 7.66 -7.24
N ARG A 317 15.89 7.50 -7.55
CA ARG A 317 15.32 7.77 -8.87
C ARG A 317 14.32 8.92 -8.82
N ILE A 318 14.37 9.76 -9.86
CA ILE A 318 13.47 10.88 -10.08
C ILE A 318 12.66 10.58 -11.35
N TYR A 319 11.33 10.55 -11.21
CA TYR A 319 10.42 10.39 -12.33
C TYR A 319 9.79 11.75 -12.64
N ASN A 320 10.09 12.30 -13.82
CA ASN A 320 9.61 13.62 -14.23
C ASN A 320 8.24 13.48 -14.90
N ALA A 321 7.18 13.61 -14.11
CA ALA A 321 5.81 13.37 -14.57
C ALA A 321 5.19 14.57 -15.32
N VAL A 322 5.57 15.79 -14.93
CA VAL A 322 5.16 17.04 -15.60
C VAL A 322 6.41 17.87 -15.79
N ARG A 323 6.61 18.39 -17.00
CA ARG A 323 7.81 19.12 -17.41
C ARG A 323 7.43 20.29 -18.29
N ASP A 324 7.75 21.49 -17.84
CA ASP A 324 7.66 22.72 -18.61
C ASP A 324 6.28 22.88 -19.27
N VAL A 325 5.23 22.71 -18.45
CA VAL A 325 3.84 22.83 -18.91
C VAL A 325 3.38 24.27 -18.74
N ASP A 326 3.00 24.88 -19.87
CA ASP A 326 2.35 26.17 -19.96
C ASP A 326 0.91 26.01 -20.46
N LEU A 327 -0.07 26.49 -19.70
CA LEU A 327 -1.49 26.37 -20.04
C LEU A 327 -2.28 27.52 -19.43
N SER A 328 -3.23 28.08 -20.19
CA SER A 328 -4.11 29.15 -19.72
C SER A 328 -5.58 28.79 -19.95
N ILE A 329 -6.47 29.15 -19.03
CA ILE A 329 -7.92 28.96 -19.14
C ILE A 329 -8.62 30.28 -18.80
N ARG A 330 -9.44 30.78 -19.73
CA ARG A 330 -10.27 31.97 -19.52
C ARG A 330 -11.57 31.63 -18.81
N LYS A 331 -12.22 32.65 -18.24
CA LYS A 331 -13.54 32.48 -17.62
C LYS A 331 -14.55 31.99 -18.68
N GLY A 332 -15.36 30.99 -18.34
CA GLY A 332 -16.33 30.39 -19.26
C GLY A 332 -15.73 29.53 -20.38
N GLU A 333 -14.40 29.33 -20.42
CA GLU A 333 -13.72 28.52 -21.43
C GLU A 333 -13.61 27.06 -20.96
N CYS A 334 -13.78 26.13 -21.89
CA CYS A 334 -13.50 24.71 -21.69
C CYS A 334 -12.25 24.31 -22.48
N VAL A 335 -11.22 23.89 -21.75
CA VAL A 335 -9.95 23.45 -22.32
C VAL A 335 -9.79 21.95 -22.10
N GLY A 336 -9.69 21.20 -23.19
CA GLY A 336 -9.42 19.77 -23.19
C GLY A 336 -7.92 19.47 -23.00
N LEU A 337 -7.55 18.59 -22.07
CA LEU A 337 -6.19 18.06 -21.93
C LEU A 337 -6.18 16.58 -22.34
N ILE A 338 -5.58 16.27 -23.48
CA ILE A 338 -5.60 14.94 -24.10
C ILE A 338 -4.20 14.31 -24.14
N GLY A 339 -4.12 12.99 -24.08
CA GLY A 339 -2.89 12.23 -24.30
C GLY A 339 -3.03 10.77 -23.89
N GLU A 340 -2.03 9.96 -24.22
CA GLU A 340 -1.93 8.55 -23.81
C GLU A 340 -1.98 8.41 -22.28
N SER A 341 -2.36 7.22 -21.79
CA SER A 341 -2.25 6.92 -20.35
C SER A 341 -0.81 7.12 -19.87
N GLY A 342 -0.63 7.73 -18.70
CA GLY A 342 0.68 8.05 -18.16
C GLY A 342 1.39 9.26 -18.79
N SER A 343 0.73 10.04 -19.65
CA SER A 343 1.35 11.24 -20.26
C SER A 343 1.53 12.44 -19.31
N GLY A 344 0.96 12.40 -18.10
CA GLY A 344 1.09 13.45 -17.08
C GLY A 344 -0.16 14.31 -16.83
N LYS A 345 -1.30 13.99 -17.47
CA LYS A 345 -2.55 14.79 -17.40
C LYS A 345 -3.07 14.95 -15.97
N SER A 346 -3.36 13.83 -15.30
CA SER A 346 -3.87 13.82 -13.92
C SER A 346 -2.86 14.42 -12.94
N VAL A 347 -1.55 14.21 -13.16
CA VAL A 347 -0.51 14.83 -12.32
C VAL A 347 -0.49 16.34 -12.48
N THR A 348 -0.68 16.86 -13.70
CA THR A 348 -0.80 18.30 -13.97
C THR A 348 -2.00 18.88 -13.21
N ALA A 349 -3.15 18.23 -13.31
CA ALA A 349 -4.38 18.61 -12.62
C ALA A 349 -4.28 18.59 -11.09
N LEU A 350 -3.71 17.52 -10.53
CA LEU A 350 -3.45 17.43 -9.09
C LEU A 350 -2.40 18.45 -8.64
N SER A 351 -1.46 18.84 -9.50
CA SER A 351 -0.45 19.86 -9.18
C SER A 351 -1.06 21.25 -9.09
N ILE A 352 -2.00 21.59 -9.97
CA ILE A 352 -2.77 22.86 -9.92
C ILE A 352 -3.44 23.02 -8.54
N THR A 353 -4.06 21.95 -8.04
CA THR A 353 -4.76 21.98 -6.76
C THR A 353 -3.86 21.69 -5.55
N GLY A 354 -2.60 21.28 -5.75
CA GLY A 354 -1.67 20.88 -4.70
C GLY A 354 -2.05 19.57 -3.99
N LEU A 355 -2.70 18.66 -4.71
CA LEU A 355 -3.21 17.35 -4.24
C LEU A 355 -2.33 16.16 -4.64
N VAL A 356 -1.21 16.37 -5.34
CA VAL A 356 -0.22 15.29 -5.59
C VAL A 356 0.30 14.78 -4.24
N ALA A 357 0.15 13.48 -4.00
CA ALA A 357 0.57 12.82 -2.77
C ALA A 357 2.07 13.02 -2.51
N SER A 358 2.40 13.56 -1.34
CA SER A 358 3.76 13.96 -0.99
C SER A 358 4.11 13.50 0.43
N PRO A 359 5.17 12.70 0.62
CA PRO A 359 6.01 12.04 -0.40
C PRO A 359 5.25 10.95 -1.19
N PRO A 360 5.74 10.52 -2.38
CA PRO A 360 7.00 10.91 -3.02
C PRO A 360 6.89 12.08 -4.01
N GLY A 361 5.69 12.60 -4.29
CA GLY A 361 5.50 13.67 -5.27
C GLY A 361 5.95 15.05 -4.76
N VAL A 362 6.58 15.84 -5.62
CA VAL A 362 7.08 17.18 -5.32
C VAL A 362 6.92 18.07 -6.55
N ILE A 363 6.48 19.31 -6.35
CA ILE A 363 6.51 20.35 -7.40
C ILE A 363 7.93 20.92 -7.40
N ALA A 364 8.69 20.64 -8.45
CA ALA A 364 10.10 21.01 -8.59
C ALA A 364 10.28 22.45 -9.12
N GLY A 365 9.30 22.98 -9.85
CA GLY A 365 9.41 24.29 -10.49
C GLY A 365 8.10 24.79 -11.09
N GLY A 366 8.12 26.03 -11.54
CA GLY A 366 6.97 26.69 -12.17
C GLY A 366 6.04 27.40 -11.18
N SER A 367 4.94 27.93 -11.73
CA SER A 367 3.92 28.66 -10.99
C SER A 367 2.53 28.37 -11.56
N VAL A 368 1.50 28.44 -10.70
CA VAL A 368 0.10 28.31 -11.10
C VAL A 368 -0.67 29.45 -10.47
N TYR A 369 -1.18 30.36 -11.28
CA TYR A 369 -1.99 31.49 -10.86
C TYR A 369 -3.47 31.20 -11.06
N PHE A 370 -4.27 31.45 -10.03
CA PHE A 370 -5.73 31.51 -10.10
C PHE A 370 -6.17 32.92 -9.72
N GLY A 371 -6.52 33.72 -10.73
CA GLY A 371 -6.57 35.18 -10.62
C GLY A 371 -5.25 35.73 -10.09
N GLU A 372 -5.26 36.36 -8.92
CA GLU A 372 -4.06 36.95 -8.30
C GLU A 372 -3.25 36.00 -7.42
N ILE A 373 -3.76 34.79 -7.16
CA ILE A 373 -3.22 33.86 -6.16
C ILE A 373 -2.29 32.85 -6.83
N ASP A 374 -1.02 32.79 -6.39
CA ASP A 374 -0.10 31.69 -6.73
C ASP A 374 -0.44 30.45 -5.90
N LEU A 375 -1.13 29.47 -6.50
CA LEU A 375 -1.58 28.23 -5.84
C LEU A 375 -0.40 27.35 -5.39
N VAL A 376 0.68 27.30 -6.17
CA VAL A 376 1.86 26.49 -5.83
C VAL A 376 2.49 27.02 -4.54
N ARG A 377 2.55 28.34 -4.37
CA ARG A 377 3.18 28.96 -3.20
C ARG A 377 2.21 29.29 -2.07
N ALA A 378 0.90 29.28 -2.31
CA ALA A 378 -0.12 29.61 -1.32
C ALA A 378 0.01 28.75 -0.05
N PRO A 379 -0.14 29.33 1.16
CA PRO A 379 -0.26 28.56 2.39
C PRO A 379 -1.41 27.55 2.32
N TYR A 380 -1.30 26.45 3.07
CA TYR A 380 -2.32 25.41 3.10
C TYR A 380 -3.72 25.96 3.46
N GLU A 381 -3.80 26.89 4.40
CA GLU A 381 -5.08 27.53 4.78
C GLU A 381 -5.74 28.28 3.61
N THR A 382 -4.96 28.95 2.77
CA THR A 382 -5.46 29.61 1.57
C THR A 382 -5.98 28.58 0.58
N LEU A 383 -5.23 27.51 0.34
CA LEU A 383 -5.66 26.42 -0.54
C LEU A 383 -6.93 25.74 -0.01
N ARG A 384 -7.03 25.53 1.30
CA ARG A 384 -8.19 24.94 1.96
C ARG A 384 -9.46 25.77 1.78
N LYS A 385 -9.36 27.10 1.72
CA LYS A 385 -10.50 27.99 1.43
C LYS A 385 -10.90 28.00 -0.05
N LEU A 386 -9.98 27.70 -0.97
CA LEU A 386 -10.23 27.68 -2.41
C LEU A 386 -10.78 26.32 -2.87
N ARG A 387 -10.19 25.22 -2.39
CA ARG A 387 -10.57 23.84 -2.74
C ARG A 387 -12.00 23.56 -2.30
N GLY A 388 -12.82 23.04 -3.20
CA GLY A 388 -14.23 22.73 -2.95
C GLY A 388 -15.15 23.94 -2.92
N ASN A 389 -14.61 25.16 -3.00
CA ASN A 389 -15.37 26.41 -3.01
C ASN A 389 -15.24 27.12 -4.37
N ARG A 390 -14.06 27.67 -4.67
CA ARG A 390 -13.79 28.38 -5.94
C ARG A 390 -13.17 27.48 -7.00
N ILE A 391 -12.46 26.43 -6.57
CA ILE A 391 -11.83 25.43 -7.43
C ILE A 391 -12.31 24.05 -6.98
N SER A 392 -12.96 23.32 -7.88
CA SER A 392 -13.48 21.98 -7.62
C SER A 392 -12.85 20.94 -8.52
N TYR A 393 -12.82 19.69 -8.04
CA TYR A 393 -12.22 18.56 -8.73
C TYR A 393 -13.25 17.43 -8.86
N ILE A 394 -13.44 16.91 -10.07
CA ILE A 394 -14.19 15.69 -10.33
C ILE A 394 -13.15 14.60 -10.61
N PHE A 395 -13.02 13.65 -9.68
CA PHE A 395 -12.05 12.56 -9.78
C PHE A 395 -12.52 11.46 -10.74
N GLN A 396 -11.55 10.70 -11.25
CA GLN A 396 -11.73 9.60 -12.22
C GLN A 396 -12.63 8.46 -11.70
N ASP A 397 -12.59 8.16 -10.39
CA ASP A 397 -13.40 7.09 -9.79
C ASP A 397 -14.35 7.62 -8.69
N PRO A 398 -15.68 7.62 -8.94
CA PRO A 398 -16.68 8.00 -7.94
C PRO A 398 -16.70 7.13 -6.69
N LEU A 399 -16.36 5.84 -6.80
CA LEU A 399 -16.37 4.92 -5.64
C LEU A 399 -15.22 5.23 -4.67
N ALA A 400 -14.08 5.68 -5.19
CA ALA A 400 -12.99 6.17 -4.38
C ALA A 400 -13.28 7.56 -3.79
N THR A 401 -14.19 8.32 -4.39
CA THR A 401 -14.52 9.70 -3.99
C THR A 401 -15.60 9.75 -2.90
N LEU A 402 -16.65 8.94 -3.02
CA LEU A 402 -17.77 8.94 -2.08
C LEU A 402 -17.51 7.99 -0.92
N HIS A 403 -17.69 8.48 0.31
CA HIS A 403 -17.49 7.67 1.49
C HIS A 403 -18.64 6.65 1.65
N PRO A 404 -18.36 5.33 1.67
CA PRO A 404 -19.41 4.31 1.59
C PRO A 404 -20.26 4.18 2.85
N LEU A 405 -19.77 4.69 4.00
CA LEU A 405 -20.48 4.65 5.29
C LEU A 405 -21.34 5.89 5.57
N TYR A 406 -21.36 6.88 4.68
CA TYR A 406 -22.20 8.08 4.84
C TYR A 406 -23.20 8.17 3.68
N THR A 407 -24.39 8.68 3.97
CA THR A 407 -25.40 8.93 2.93
C THR A 407 -24.94 10.04 1.99
N VAL A 408 -25.49 10.04 0.78
CA VAL A 408 -25.20 11.07 -0.24
C VAL A 408 -25.54 12.47 0.28
N GLY A 409 -26.70 12.61 0.92
CA GLY A 409 -27.14 13.88 1.49
C GLY A 409 -26.23 14.38 2.61
N HIS A 410 -25.71 13.49 3.46
CA HIS A 410 -24.76 13.87 4.50
C HIS A 410 -23.50 14.50 3.89
N GLN A 411 -22.93 13.85 2.89
CA GLN A 411 -21.69 14.31 2.24
C GLN A 411 -21.89 15.65 1.51
N LEU A 412 -23.03 15.84 0.82
CA LEU A 412 -23.33 17.11 0.14
C LEU A 412 -23.53 18.26 1.14
N VAL A 413 -24.27 18.01 2.22
CA VAL A 413 -24.51 19.00 3.28
C VAL A 413 -23.21 19.40 3.97
N GLU A 414 -22.31 18.45 4.22
CA GLU A 414 -20.98 18.72 4.77
C GLU A 414 -20.19 19.65 3.84
N ALA A 415 -20.11 19.32 2.54
CA ALA A 415 -19.38 20.11 1.57
C ALA A 415 -19.89 21.57 1.45
N ILE A 416 -21.20 21.79 1.61
CA ILE A 416 -21.78 23.14 1.68
C ILE A 416 -21.35 23.84 2.96
N ARG A 417 -21.59 23.22 4.12
CA ARG A 417 -21.42 23.85 5.44
C ARG A 417 -19.97 24.11 5.83
N VAL A 418 -19.02 23.42 5.18
CA VAL A 418 -17.58 23.69 5.34
C VAL A 418 -17.19 25.06 4.78
N HIS A 419 -17.89 25.54 3.73
CA HIS A 419 -17.56 26.79 3.05
C HIS A 419 -18.61 27.89 3.23
N GLN A 420 -19.85 27.53 3.58
CA GLN A 420 -20.97 28.44 3.75
C GLN A 420 -21.53 28.38 5.17
N SER A 421 -21.72 29.55 5.78
CA SER A 421 -22.33 29.68 7.12
C SER A 421 -23.86 29.66 7.03
N ILE A 422 -24.43 28.51 6.67
CA ILE A 422 -25.89 28.31 6.55
C ILE A 422 -26.42 27.23 7.51
N SER A 423 -27.72 27.27 7.77
CA SER A 423 -28.40 26.29 8.62
C SER A 423 -28.37 24.88 8.00
N LEU A 424 -28.51 23.85 8.83
CA LEU A 424 -28.58 22.46 8.36
C LEU A 424 -29.76 22.24 7.40
N GLU A 425 -30.89 22.89 7.67
CA GLU A 425 -32.09 22.78 6.85
C GLU A 425 -31.90 23.43 5.48
N SER A 426 -31.32 24.64 5.45
CA SER A 426 -30.98 25.34 4.20
C SER A 426 -29.93 24.57 3.38
N ALA A 427 -28.95 23.93 4.05
CA ALA A 427 -27.98 23.08 3.38
C ALA A 427 -28.62 21.83 2.78
N LYS A 428 -29.58 21.19 3.47
CA LYS A 428 -30.34 20.04 2.95
C LYS A 428 -31.19 20.43 1.74
N SER A 429 -31.86 21.59 1.77
CA SER A 429 -32.64 22.07 0.63
C SER A 429 -31.75 22.40 -0.57
N ALA A 430 -30.58 22.98 -0.35
CA ALA A 430 -29.60 23.25 -1.40
C ALA A 430 -29.05 21.94 -2.01
N ALA A 431 -28.68 20.97 -1.17
CA ALA A 431 -28.25 19.64 -1.62
C ALA A 431 -29.35 18.94 -2.45
N LEU A 432 -30.62 19.05 -2.03
CA LEU A 432 -31.75 18.50 -2.78
C LEU A 432 -31.90 19.16 -4.16
N SER A 433 -31.88 20.50 -4.19
CA SER A 433 -31.96 21.26 -5.44
C SER A 433 -30.82 20.87 -6.40
N LEU A 434 -29.62 20.67 -5.86
CA LEU A 434 -28.48 20.27 -6.66
C LEU A 434 -28.61 18.87 -7.25
N LEU A 435 -29.10 17.89 -6.47
CA LEU A 435 -29.41 16.56 -6.98
C LEU A 435 -30.47 16.60 -8.11
N LYS A 436 -31.46 17.48 -7.99
CA LYS A 436 -32.45 17.72 -9.06
C LYS A 436 -31.79 18.32 -10.30
N ASN A 437 -30.90 19.30 -10.13
CA ASN A 437 -30.18 19.96 -11.24
C ASN A 437 -29.28 18.98 -12.02
N VAL A 438 -28.60 18.06 -11.32
CA VAL A 438 -27.82 17.00 -11.97
C VAL A 438 -28.67 15.82 -12.45
N GLN A 439 -30.00 15.96 -12.44
CA GLN A 439 -31.00 15.00 -12.92
C GLN A 439 -30.92 13.63 -12.23
N ILE A 440 -30.75 13.60 -10.90
CA ILE A 440 -30.88 12.37 -10.13
C ILE A 440 -32.37 12.03 -9.98
N PRO A 441 -32.82 10.83 -10.42
CA PRO A 441 -34.21 10.42 -10.26
C PRO A 441 -34.52 10.21 -8.77
N ASN A 442 -35.73 10.57 -8.35
CA ASN A 442 -36.18 10.51 -6.95
C ASN A 442 -35.16 11.14 -5.97
N ALA A 443 -34.64 12.33 -6.30
CA ALA A 443 -33.59 13.01 -5.54
C ALA A 443 -33.87 13.07 -4.01
N GLU A 444 -35.14 13.20 -3.62
CA GLU A 444 -35.59 13.23 -2.22
C GLU A 444 -35.29 11.93 -1.47
N GLU A 445 -35.59 10.79 -2.09
CA GLU A 445 -35.24 9.47 -1.54
C GLU A 445 -33.72 9.25 -1.57
N ARG A 446 -33.07 9.65 -2.68
CA ARG A 446 -31.64 9.42 -2.91
C ARG A 446 -30.72 10.24 -2.00
N LEU A 447 -31.21 11.29 -1.35
CA LEU A 447 -30.46 11.97 -0.28
C LEU A 447 -30.12 11.03 0.89
N ASN A 448 -31.01 10.09 1.19
CA ASN A 448 -30.82 9.14 2.29
C ASN A 448 -30.13 7.85 1.85
N ALA A 449 -29.89 7.69 0.54
CA ALA A 449 -29.20 6.52 0.00
C ALA A 449 -27.69 6.58 0.27
N TYR A 450 -27.09 5.41 0.39
CA TYR A 450 -25.65 5.23 0.43
C TYR A 450 -25.06 5.08 -0.98
N PRO A 451 -23.77 5.40 -1.20
CA PRO A 451 -23.15 5.30 -2.53
C PRO A 451 -23.26 3.92 -3.19
N HIS A 452 -23.25 2.84 -2.41
CA HIS A 452 -23.37 1.48 -2.93
C HIS A 452 -24.79 1.10 -3.39
N GLU A 453 -25.79 1.93 -3.08
CA GLU A 453 -27.19 1.76 -3.50
C GLU A 453 -27.51 2.53 -4.82
N LEU A 454 -26.50 3.19 -5.40
CA LEU A 454 -26.61 3.98 -6.63
C LEU A 454 -25.95 3.28 -7.82
N SER A 455 -26.50 3.49 -9.02
CA SER A 455 -25.86 3.05 -10.26
C SER A 455 -24.56 3.84 -10.52
N GLY A 456 -23.69 3.33 -11.42
CA GLY A 456 -22.47 4.03 -11.82
C GLY A 456 -22.72 5.47 -12.28
N GLY A 457 -23.69 5.66 -13.17
CA GLY A 457 -24.10 6.99 -13.64
C GLY A 457 -24.67 7.90 -12.55
N MET A 458 -25.46 7.35 -11.62
CA MET A 458 -25.96 8.13 -10.48
C MET A 458 -24.82 8.57 -9.56
N ARG A 459 -23.84 7.69 -9.29
CA ARG A 459 -22.65 8.05 -8.51
C ARG A 459 -21.84 9.15 -9.20
N GLN A 460 -21.68 9.09 -10.52
CA GLN A 460 -21.00 10.15 -11.27
C GLN A 460 -21.75 11.48 -11.16
N ARG A 461 -23.07 11.48 -11.33
CA ARG A 461 -23.91 12.68 -11.17
C ARG A 461 -23.81 13.26 -9.75
N VAL A 462 -23.77 12.41 -8.73
CA VAL A 462 -23.53 12.84 -7.34
C VAL A 462 -22.13 13.44 -7.15
N SER A 463 -21.09 12.86 -7.77
CA SER A 463 -19.73 13.42 -7.75
C SER A 463 -19.67 14.81 -8.42
N ILE A 464 -20.37 14.97 -9.55
CA ILE A 464 -20.53 16.26 -10.25
C ILE A 464 -21.28 17.24 -9.36
N ALA A 465 -22.38 16.83 -8.72
CA ALA A 465 -23.10 17.65 -7.75
C ALA A 465 -22.16 18.10 -6.62
N MET A 466 -21.38 17.19 -6.04
CA MET A 466 -20.41 17.54 -5.00
C MET A 466 -19.42 18.63 -5.44
N ALA A 467 -18.92 18.54 -6.67
CA ALA A 467 -18.00 19.52 -7.23
C ALA A 467 -18.68 20.90 -7.46
N LEU A 468 -19.97 20.92 -7.77
CA LEU A 468 -20.74 22.14 -8.07
C LEU A 468 -21.38 22.80 -6.84
N VAL A 469 -21.28 22.17 -5.68
CA VAL A 469 -22.09 22.48 -4.50
C VAL A 469 -21.89 23.91 -3.96
N ASN A 470 -20.74 24.52 -4.23
CA ASN A 470 -20.36 25.86 -3.80
C ASN A 470 -20.16 26.84 -4.97
N ASP A 471 -20.76 26.56 -6.14
CA ASP A 471 -20.67 27.43 -7.33
C ASP A 471 -19.22 27.82 -7.71
N PRO A 472 -18.35 26.82 -8.01
CA PRO A 472 -16.95 27.08 -8.32
C PRO A 472 -16.79 27.90 -9.61
N GLU A 473 -15.67 28.62 -9.70
CA GLU A 473 -15.29 29.35 -10.91
C GLU A 473 -14.48 28.46 -11.87
N LEU A 474 -13.77 27.46 -11.33
CA LEU A 474 -13.00 26.48 -12.08
C LEU A 474 -13.34 25.05 -11.65
N ILE A 475 -13.66 24.19 -12.62
CA ILE A 475 -13.76 22.74 -12.44
C ILE A 475 -12.64 22.05 -13.21
N ILE A 476 -11.95 21.14 -12.52
CA ILE A 476 -11.04 20.19 -13.13
C ILE A 476 -11.76 18.85 -13.18
N ALA A 477 -12.01 18.33 -14.37
CA ALA A 477 -12.71 17.06 -14.56
C ALA A 477 -11.76 16.02 -15.14
N ASP A 478 -11.36 15.05 -14.31
CA ASP A 478 -10.37 14.03 -14.66
C ASP A 478 -11.06 12.74 -15.11
N GLU A 479 -11.14 12.52 -16.42
CA GLU A 479 -11.79 11.35 -17.02
C GLU A 479 -13.22 11.09 -16.49
N PRO A 480 -14.10 12.11 -16.46
CA PRO A 480 -15.40 12.03 -15.76
C PRO A 480 -16.44 11.11 -16.43
N THR A 481 -16.11 10.49 -17.56
CA THR A 481 -17.05 9.66 -18.34
C THR A 481 -16.55 8.26 -18.66
N THR A 482 -15.31 7.90 -18.27
CA THR A 482 -14.65 6.67 -18.73
C THR A 482 -15.33 5.37 -18.29
N ALA A 483 -16.08 5.39 -17.17
CA ALA A 483 -16.79 4.23 -16.64
C ALA A 483 -18.30 4.23 -16.96
N LEU A 484 -18.76 5.07 -17.89
CA LEU A 484 -20.16 5.25 -18.23
C LEU A 484 -20.50 4.70 -19.62
N ASP A 485 -21.74 4.23 -19.79
CA ASP A 485 -22.26 3.93 -21.13
C ASP A 485 -22.41 5.19 -21.97
N VAL A 486 -22.42 5.04 -23.30
CA VAL A 486 -22.44 6.15 -24.27
C VAL A 486 -23.64 7.09 -24.06
N THR A 487 -24.79 6.57 -23.62
CA THR A 487 -25.99 7.38 -23.38
C THR A 487 -25.81 8.25 -22.15
N VAL A 488 -25.39 7.65 -21.03
CA VAL A 488 -25.13 8.39 -19.78
C VAL A 488 -23.97 9.37 -19.95
N GLN A 489 -22.90 9.00 -20.65
CA GLN A 489 -21.81 9.91 -21.01
C GLN A 489 -22.33 11.16 -21.72
N SER A 490 -23.13 11.00 -22.77
CA SER A 490 -23.69 12.14 -23.52
C SER A 490 -24.54 13.06 -22.64
N GLN A 491 -25.33 12.47 -21.72
CA GLN A 491 -26.11 13.25 -20.76
C GLN A 491 -25.22 14.04 -19.77
N ILE A 492 -24.12 13.45 -19.30
CA ILE A 492 -23.15 14.12 -18.43
C ILE A 492 -22.46 15.28 -19.14
N LEU A 493 -22.04 15.09 -20.40
CA LEU A 493 -21.40 16.14 -21.19
C LEU A 493 -22.34 17.32 -21.43
N ASN A 494 -23.60 17.06 -21.77
CA ASN A 494 -24.62 18.10 -21.92
C ASN A 494 -24.88 18.85 -20.62
N LEU A 495 -24.90 18.15 -19.48
CA LEU A 495 -25.04 18.77 -18.16
C LEU A 495 -23.85 19.69 -17.84
N LEU A 496 -22.63 19.26 -18.12
CA LEU A 496 -21.43 20.09 -17.90
C LEU A 496 -21.43 21.31 -18.83
N ASP A 497 -21.81 21.17 -20.10
CA ASP A 497 -21.90 22.28 -21.05
C ASP A 497 -22.98 23.30 -20.66
N SER A 498 -24.16 22.83 -20.22
CA SER A 498 -25.22 23.73 -19.77
C SER A 498 -24.78 24.54 -18.56
N LEU A 499 -24.19 23.89 -17.56
CA LEU A 499 -23.67 24.54 -16.35
C LEU A 499 -22.53 25.52 -16.67
N ARG A 500 -21.64 25.15 -17.59
CA ARG A 500 -20.57 26.01 -18.10
C ARG A 500 -21.13 27.31 -18.65
N ARG A 501 -22.14 27.23 -19.53
CA ARG A 501 -22.75 28.40 -20.19
C ARG A 501 -23.58 29.24 -19.24
N GLU A 502 -24.38 28.62 -18.38
CA GLU A 502 -25.27 29.33 -17.44
C GLU A 502 -24.49 30.08 -16.35
N ARG A 503 -23.40 29.49 -15.84
CA ARG A 503 -22.66 30.04 -14.68
C ARG A 503 -21.34 30.74 -15.06
N GLY A 504 -20.95 30.69 -16.33
CA GLY A 504 -19.66 31.21 -16.79
C GLY A 504 -18.46 30.46 -16.17
N LEU A 505 -18.67 29.17 -15.87
CA LEU A 505 -17.69 28.28 -15.25
C LEU A 505 -16.57 27.95 -16.25
N ALA A 506 -15.31 27.99 -15.80
CA ALA A 506 -14.19 27.48 -16.57
C ALA A 506 -13.99 25.98 -16.30
N ILE A 507 -13.64 25.21 -17.34
CA ILE A 507 -13.46 23.77 -17.23
C ILE A 507 -12.09 23.36 -17.80
N LEU A 508 -11.29 22.68 -16.99
CA LEU A 508 -10.18 21.84 -17.47
C LEU A 508 -10.69 20.41 -17.61
N PHE A 509 -10.93 19.98 -18.84
CA PHE A 509 -11.52 18.67 -19.13
C PHE A 509 -10.43 17.69 -19.58
N ILE A 510 -10.15 16.67 -18.78
CA ILE A 510 -9.11 15.69 -19.08
C ILE A 510 -9.77 14.43 -19.62
N THR A 511 -9.33 14.00 -20.78
CA THR A 511 -9.84 12.78 -21.43
C THR A 511 -8.80 12.23 -22.39
N HIS A 512 -8.99 10.99 -22.82
CA HIS A 512 -8.26 10.40 -23.94
C HIS A 512 -9.11 10.34 -25.23
N ASP A 513 -10.38 10.76 -25.18
CA ASP A 513 -11.33 10.67 -26.29
C ASP A 513 -11.52 12.02 -27.01
N PHE A 514 -11.07 12.09 -28.27
CA PHE A 514 -11.26 13.25 -29.14
C PHE A 514 -12.74 13.49 -29.52
N GLY A 515 -13.57 12.44 -29.52
CA GLY A 515 -15.01 12.56 -29.74
C GLY A 515 -15.65 13.44 -28.66
N VAL A 516 -15.29 13.21 -27.40
CA VAL A 516 -15.76 14.01 -26.27
C VAL A 516 -15.25 15.45 -26.35
N VAL A 517 -13.97 15.64 -26.68
CA VAL A 517 -13.39 16.99 -26.80
C VAL A 517 -14.06 17.79 -27.90
N SER A 518 -14.38 17.16 -29.03
CA SER A 518 -15.07 17.84 -30.14
C SER A 518 -16.47 18.33 -29.78
N GLN A 519 -17.13 17.73 -28.79
CA GLN A 519 -18.46 18.10 -28.33
C GLN A 519 -18.46 19.23 -27.29
N LEU A 520 -17.41 19.32 -26.44
CA LEU A 520 -17.45 20.15 -25.23
C LEU A 520 -16.37 21.26 -25.16
N CYS A 521 -15.21 21.06 -25.76
CA CYS A 521 -14.03 21.92 -25.52
C CYS A 521 -13.84 22.97 -26.62
N ASP A 522 -13.54 24.22 -26.25
CA ASP A 522 -13.23 25.28 -27.23
C ASP A 522 -11.78 25.18 -27.72
N ARG A 523 -10.88 24.80 -26.80
CA ARG A 523 -9.46 24.56 -27.07
C ARG A 523 -9.05 23.19 -26.57
N VAL A 524 -8.00 22.65 -27.17
CA VAL A 524 -7.37 21.40 -26.75
C VAL A 524 -5.87 21.60 -26.61
N ALA A 525 -5.29 20.98 -25.59
CA ALA A 525 -3.86 20.80 -25.37
C ALA A 525 -3.56 19.30 -25.35
N VAL A 526 -2.65 18.87 -26.22
CA VAL A 526 -2.22 17.49 -26.37
C VAL A 526 -0.90 17.31 -25.62
N MET A 527 -0.86 16.34 -24.71
CA MET A 527 0.22 16.10 -23.78
C MET A 527 0.88 14.74 -24.04
N TYR A 528 2.21 14.73 -24.11
CA TYR A 528 3.02 13.53 -24.28
C TYR A 528 4.24 13.57 -23.35
N ALA A 529 4.49 12.47 -22.63
CA ALA A 529 5.65 12.30 -21.75
C ALA A 529 5.95 13.53 -20.85
N GLY A 530 4.92 14.08 -20.20
CA GLY A 530 5.06 15.20 -19.28
C GLY A 530 5.00 16.60 -19.91
N GLN A 531 4.93 16.73 -21.23
CA GLN A 531 4.96 18.02 -21.94
C GLN A 531 3.73 18.24 -22.82
N ILE A 532 3.29 19.49 -22.95
CA ILE A 532 2.35 19.88 -24.01
C ILE A 532 3.12 19.90 -25.34
N VAL A 533 2.64 19.11 -26.30
CA VAL A 533 3.25 18.97 -27.63
C VAL A 533 2.49 19.73 -28.72
N GLU A 534 1.21 20.02 -28.50
CA GLU A 534 0.38 20.80 -29.41
C GLU A 534 -0.80 21.41 -28.65
N GLN A 535 -1.15 22.67 -28.93
CA GLN A 535 -2.35 23.29 -28.36
C GLN A 535 -2.97 24.35 -29.27
N GLY A 536 -4.29 24.55 -29.19
CA GLY A 536 -5.00 25.48 -30.07
C GLY A 536 -6.51 25.25 -30.08
N PRO A 537 -7.27 25.94 -30.96
CA PRO A 537 -8.70 25.71 -31.12
C PRO A 537 -9.00 24.26 -31.47
N THR A 538 -10.01 23.68 -30.81
CA THR A 538 -10.38 22.26 -30.97
C THR A 538 -10.63 21.91 -32.43
N GLU A 539 -11.39 22.74 -33.15
CA GLU A 539 -11.70 22.52 -34.56
C GLU A 539 -10.45 22.47 -35.45
N THR A 540 -9.48 23.36 -35.21
CA THR A 540 -8.23 23.42 -35.98
C THR A 540 -7.39 22.18 -35.76
N ILE A 541 -7.19 21.77 -34.50
CA ILE A 541 -6.39 20.58 -34.16
C ILE A 541 -7.05 19.31 -34.71
N LEU A 542 -8.37 19.19 -34.61
CA LEU A 542 -9.09 18.02 -35.11
C LEU A 542 -9.06 17.92 -36.65
N LYS A 543 -9.10 19.07 -37.35
CA LYS A 543 -9.06 19.09 -38.80
C LYS A 543 -7.64 18.90 -39.34
N SER A 544 -6.66 19.55 -38.73
CA SER A 544 -5.30 19.68 -39.26
C SER A 544 -4.26 19.64 -38.14
N PRO A 545 -4.03 18.47 -37.52
CA PRO A 545 -3.03 18.35 -36.45
C PRO A 545 -1.61 18.54 -37.02
N SER A 546 -0.83 19.42 -36.39
CA SER A 546 0.54 19.75 -36.77
C SER A 546 1.58 18.79 -36.18
N HIS A 547 1.34 18.22 -34.99
CA HIS A 547 2.31 17.32 -34.36
C HIS A 547 2.07 15.86 -34.82
N PRO A 548 3.11 15.11 -35.22
CA PRO A 548 2.97 13.71 -35.65
C PRO A 548 2.32 12.80 -34.60
N TYR A 549 2.61 13.04 -33.32
CA TYR A 549 1.92 12.35 -32.21
C TYR A 549 0.40 12.60 -32.23
N THR A 550 -0.05 13.84 -32.34
CA THR A 550 -1.47 14.20 -32.39
C THR A 550 -2.15 13.55 -33.58
N SER A 551 -1.53 13.63 -34.76
CA SER A 551 -2.04 13.00 -35.98
C SER A 551 -2.23 11.49 -35.80
N ARG A 552 -1.25 10.79 -35.22
CA ARG A 552 -1.37 9.35 -34.96
C ARG A 552 -2.36 9.01 -33.86
N LEU A 553 -2.42 9.80 -32.79
CA LEU A 553 -3.39 9.58 -31.71
C LEU A 553 -4.83 9.68 -32.23
N MET A 554 -5.08 10.62 -33.14
CA MET A 554 -6.36 10.74 -33.85
C MET A 554 -6.62 9.59 -34.81
N ALA A 555 -5.59 9.10 -35.52
CA ALA A 555 -5.73 8.01 -36.47
C ALA A 555 -6.03 6.65 -35.80
N CYS A 556 -5.61 6.48 -34.53
CA CYS A 556 -5.98 5.34 -33.70
C CYS A 556 -7.48 5.30 -33.32
N VAL A 557 -8.24 6.39 -33.48
CA VAL A 557 -9.67 6.42 -33.16
C VAL A 557 -10.47 5.72 -34.26
N PRO A 558 -11.22 4.65 -33.96
CA PRO A 558 -12.00 3.93 -34.96
C PRO A 558 -13.07 4.81 -35.61
N LYS A 559 -13.18 4.78 -36.94
CA LYS A 559 -14.26 5.46 -37.68
C LYS A 559 -15.44 4.51 -37.85
N ILE A 560 -16.58 4.85 -37.25
CA ILE A 560 -17.83 4.09 -37.38
C ILE A 560 -18.20 3.98 -38.87
N GLY A 561 -18.48 2.76 -39.34
CA GLY A 561 -18.89 2.49 -40.73
C GLY A 561 -17.76 2.12 -41.70
N ARG A 562 -16.48 2.20 -41.31
CA ARG A 562 -15.41 1.48 -42.03
C ARG A 562 -15.32 0.06 -41.48
N GLY A 563 -15.42 -0.95 -42.35
CA GLY A 563 -15.45 -2.38 -42.01
C GLY A 563 -14.14 -2.94 -41.40
N GLN A 564 -13.80 -4.20 -41.72
CA GLN A 564 -12.66 -4.96 -41.17
C GLN A 564 -11.26 -4.43 -41.60
N GLY A 565 -10.96 -3.15 -41.35
CA GLY A 565 -9.62 -2.59 -41.52
C GLY A 565 -8.73 -2.86 -40.30
N LYS A 566 -7.41 -2.97 -40.53
CA LYS A 566 -6.42 -3.01 -39.44
C LYS A 566 -6.45 -1.66 -38.71
N LEU A 567 -6.67 -1.67 -37.40
CA LEU A 567 -6.60 -0.46 -36.59
C LEU A 567 -5.17 0.09 -36.61
N GLU A 568 -5.05 1.39 -36.86
CA GLU A 568 -3.77 2.07 -36.75
C GLU A 568 -3.34 2.10 -35.28
N THR A 569 -2.05 1.87 -35.03
CA THR A 569 -1.46 1.90 -33.70
C THR A 569 -0.21 2.76 -33.70
N ILE A 570 0.10 3.38 -32.57
CA ILE A 570 1.36 4.08 -32.38
C ILE A 570 2.40 3.04 -31.95
N PRO A 571 3.42 2.72 -32.77
CA PRO A 571 4.37 1.66 -32.47
C PRO A 571 5.24 2.02 -31.25
N GLY A 572 5.79 0.98 -30.62
CA GLY A 572 6.68 1.10 -29.47
C GLY A 572 5.98 1.50 -28.17
N LEU A 573 6.78 1.74 -27.12
CA LEU A 573 6.31 2.15 -25.80
C LEU A 573 6.71 3.62 -25.53
N PRO A 574 5.93 4.37 -24.73
CA PRO A 574 6.35 5.67 -24.22
C PRO A 574 7.71 5.58 -23.50
N PRO A 575 8.52 6.64 -23.52
CA PRO A 575 9.78 6.67 -22.78
C PRO A 575 9.53 6.58 -21.27
N SER A 576 10.44 5.94 -20.55
CA SER A 576 10.41 5.94 -19.09
C SER A 576 10.67 7.35 -18.56
N LEU A 577 9.88 7.81 -17.58
CA LEU A 577 9.91 9.18 -17.07
C LEU A 577 11.18 9.53 -16.27
N ASP A 578 11.99 8.53 -15.91
CA ASP A 578 13.32 8.65 -15.32
C ASP A 578 14.45 8.74 -16.37
N LYS A 579 14.14 8.47 -17.65
CA LYS A 579 15.12 8.42 -18.76
C LYS A 579 14.56 9.08 -20.01
N ILE A 580 14.16 10.34 -19.89
CA ILE A 580 13.58 11.06 -21.02
C ILE A 580 14.70 11.59 -21.93
N PRO A 581 14.61 11.42 -23.27
CA PRO A 581 15.64 11.93 -24.18
C PRO A 581 15.76 13.46 -24.12
N ARG A 582 16.94 13.97 -24.48
CA ARG A 582 17.24 15.41 -24.44
C ARG A 582 16.43 16.24 -25.44
N GLY A 583 16.13 15.68 -26.62
CA GLY A 583 15.32 16.34 -27.66
C GLY A 583 13.82 16.05 -27.52
N CYS A 584 13.16 15.81 -28.66
CA CYS A 584 11.75 15.42 -28.70
C CYS A 584 11.53 14.06 -28.02
N ALA A 585 10.67 14.03 -26.99
CA ALA A 585 10.30 12.78 -26.32
C ALA A 585 9.65 11.75 -27.27
N PHE A 586 9.03 12.20 -28.36
CA PHE A 586 8.36 11.34 -29.35
C PHE A 586 9.28 10.87 -30.50
N ALA A 587 10.55 11.29 -30.54
CA ALA A 587 11.45 11.01 -31.66
C ALA A 587 11.65 9.51 -31.97
N SER A 588 11.58 8.63 -30.97
CA SER A 588 11.71 7.18 -31.19
C SER A 588 10.49 6.55 -31.85
N ARG A 589 9.33 7.22 -31.82
CA ARG A 589 8.03 6.74 -32.31
C ARG A 589 7.49 7.59 -33.48
N CYS A 590 8.21 8.64 -33.88
CA CYS A 590 7.83 9.57 -34.93
C CYS A 590 8.33 9.11 -36.30
N ALA A 591 7.46 9.09 -37.31
CA ALA A 591 7.79 8.69 -38.68
C ALA A 591 8.71 9.69 -39.39
N ILE A 592 8.57 10.97 -39.09
CA ILE A 592 9.30 12.07 -39.76
C ILE A 592 10.48 12.59 -38.93
N THR A 593 11.13 11.70 -38.18
CA THR A 593 12.21 12.08 -37.25
C THR A 593 13.48 12.49 -38.01
N VAL A 594 14.06 13.63 -37.64
CA VAL A 594 15.39 14.09 -38.08
C VAL A 594 16.39 14.12 -36.92
N GLU A 595 17.69 14.21 -37.20
CA GLU A 595 18.74 14.17 -36.17
C GLU A 595 18.63 15.31 -35.14
N ALA A 596 18.18 16.49 -35.57
CA ALA A 596 17.91 17.62 -34.68
C ALA A 596 16.84 17.26 -33.61
N CYS A 597 15.85 16.41 -33.94
CA CYS A 597 14.84 15.98 -32.97
C CYS A 597 15.44 15.20 -31.79
N ARG A 598 16.65 14.63 -31.91
CA ARG A 598 17.28 13.82 -30.86
C ARG A 598 18.24 14.61 -29.99
N SER A 599 18.75 15.74 -30.49
CA SER A 599 19.87 16.47 -29.89
C SER A 599 19.48 17.84 -29.33
N THR A 600 18.47 18.51 -29.89
CA THR A 600 18.08 19.87 -29.47
C THR A 600 16.75 19.90 -28.71
N GLU A 601 16.68 20.72 -27.67
CA GLU A 601 15.42 21.03 -26.99
C GLU A 601 14.47 21.77 -27.94
N ILE A 602 13.24 21.28 -28.06
CA ILE A 602 12.22 21.87 -28.93
C ILE A 602 11.28 22.72 -28.08
N LYS A 603 11.27 24.02 -28.36
CA LYS A 603 10.35 24.97 -27.74
C LYS A 603 8.99 24.96 -28.43
N MET A 604 7.99 25.44 -27.72
CA MET A 604 6.67 25.69 -28.25
C MET A 604 6.71 26.84 -29.27
N THR A 605 6.27 26.63 -30.50
CA THR A 605 6.23 27.66 -31.55
C THR A 605 4.80 27.87 -32.06
N ALA A 606 4.40 29.12 -32.29
CA ALA A 606 3.12 29.43 -32.92
C ALA A 606 3.12 29.03 -34.41
N THR A 607 2.00 28.50 -34.89
CA THR A 607 1.75 28.19 -36.29
C THR A 607 0.87 29.27 -36.92
N THR A 608 0.64 29.18 -38.23
CA THR A 608 -0.22 30.12 -38.97
C THR A 608 -1.71 30.04 -38.57
N ASN A 609 -2.15 28.96 -37.94
CA ASN A 609 -3.58 28.69 -37.68
C ASN A 609 -3.99 28.95 -36.23
N ASN A 610 -3.31 29.86 -35.53
CA ASN A 610 -3.52 30.14 -34.11
C ASN A 610 -3.37 28.88 -33.22
N THR A 611 -2.54 27.93 -33.65
CA THR A 611 -2.11 26.80 -32.84
C THR A 611 -0.66 27.00 -32.43
N GLN A 612 -0.23 26.29 -31.41
CA GLN A 612 1.15 26.19 -31.01
C GLN A 612 1.56 24.73 -31.11
N VAL A 613 2.74 24.45 -31.65
CA VAL A 613 3.29 23.09 -31.75
C VAL A 613 4.74 23.01 -31.21
N ARG A 614 5.08 21.91 -30.53
CA ARG A 614 6.43 21.59 -30.05
C ARG A 614 7.11 20.65 -31.05
N CYS A 615 7.27 21.10 -32.29
CA CYS A 615 7.79 20.28 -33.38
C CYS A 615 8.66 21.12 -34.34
N ILE A 616 9.82 20.59 -34.75
CA ILE A 616 10.67 21.22 -35.78
C ILE A 616 9.97 21.22 -37.14
N ALA A 617 9.14 20.20 -37.38
CA ALA A 617 8.43 19.94 -38.63
C ALA A 617 6.99 20.52 -38.66
N GLY A 618 6.69 21.57 -37.89
CA GLY A 618 5.31 22.03 -37.63
C GLY A 618 4.47 22.49 -38.84
N ASN A 619 5.04 22.60 -40.05
CA ASN A 619 4.42 23.19 -41.24
C ASN A 619 4.22 22.23 -42.43
N PHE A 620 4.37 20.91 -42.30
CA PHE A 620 4.22 20.00 -43.45
C PHE A 620 2.77 19.80 -43.90
N GLU A 621 2.54 19.84 -45.22
CA GLU A 621 1.25 19.50 -45.84
C GLU A 621 0.96 17.99 -45.70
N LYS A 622 -0.32 17.64 -45.52
CA LYS A 622 -0.82 16.28 -45.20
C LYS A 622 -0.36 15.14 -46.11
N GLN A 623 0.19 15.42 -47.30
CA GLN A 623 0.59 14.38 -48.25
C GLN A 623 1.88 13.63 -47.83
N ASP A 624 2.73 14.22 -47.00
CA ASP A 624 4.03 13.62 -46.63
C ASP A 624 3.99 12.72 -45.38
N ILE A 625 2.86 12.66 -44.65
CA ILE A 625 2.74 11.96 -43.35
C ILE A 625 2.05 10.58 -43.48
N MET A 626 1.46 10.28 -44.65
CA MET A 626 0.68 9.05 -44.90
C MET A 626 1.39 7.98 -45.76
N GLN A 627 2.70 8.11 -45.99
CA GLN A 627 3.57 7.02 -46.45
C GLN A 627 4.47 6.57 -45.30
#